data_AF-A0A401W8S2-F1
#
_entry.id   AF-A0A401W8S2-F1
#
_cell.length_a   1.000
_cell.length_b   1.000
_cell.length_c   1.000
_cell.angle_alpha   90.00
_cell.angle_beta   90.00
_cell.angle_gamma   90.00
#
_symmetry.space_group_name_H-M   'P 1'
#
loop_
_entity.id
_entity.type
_entity.pdbx_description
1 polymer ?
#
loop_
_entity_poly.entity_id
_entity_poly.type
_entity_poly.pdbx_seq_one_letter_code
_entity_poly.pdbx_strand_id
1 'polypeptide(L)' 'MSGTLPLTAAEKAHLAWLGARMCKRELAGPDVDQSDLQRKFDRVLDGARKRAEQNARSK' A
#
# COMPACT_ATOMS: atom_id res chain seq x y z
N MET A 1 18.04 3.43 -0.55
CA MET A 1 17.13 2.43 -1.13
C MET A 1 16.04 3.14 -1.91
N SER A 2 16.24 3.38 -3.21
CA SER A 2 15.16 3.88 -4.09
C SER A 2 15.03 2.92 -5.26
N GLY A 3 14.57 1.71 -4.95
CA GLY A 3 14.09 0.77 -5.95
C GLY A 3 12.58 0.95 -6.02
N THR A 4 12.10 1.58 -7.07
CA THR A 4 10.66 1.75 -7.32
C THR A 4 10.02 0.36 -7.32
N LEU A 5 9.23 0.06 -6.28
CA LEU A 5 8.52 -1.20 -6.18
C LEU A 5 7.63 -1.35 -7.42
N PRO A 6 7.77 -2.42 -8.23
CA PRO A 6 7.04 -2.54 -9.48
C PRO A 6 5.59 -2.90 -9.21
N LEU A 7 4.78 -1.89 -8.87
CA LEU A 7 3.35 -2.03 -8.58
C LEU A 7 2.54 -2.24 -9.86
N THR A 8 1.58 -3.16 -9.81
CA THR A 8 0.57 -3.31 -10.86
C THR A 8 -0.40 -2.13 -10.87
N ALA A 9 -1.14 -1.93 -11.96
CA ALA A 9 -2.16 -0.87 -12.04
C ALA A 9 -3.23 -1.01 -10.94
N ALA A 10 -3.64 -2.25 -10.64
CA ALA A 10 -4.61 -2.54 -9.58
C ALA A 10 -4.06 -2.23 -8.18
N GLU A 11 -2.80 -2.60 -7.90
CA GLU A 11 -2.13 -2.27 -6.63
C GLU A 11 -2.01 -0.75 -6.45
N LYS A 12 -1.64 -0.02 -7.51
CA LYS A 12 -1.58 1.46 -7.48
C LYS A 12 -2.95 2.08 -7.16
N ALA A 13 -4.00 1.62 -7.83
CA ALA A 13 -5.35 2.10 -7.58
C ALA A 13 -5.80 1.82 -6.14
N HIS A 14 -5.50 0.63 -5.62
CA HIS A 14 -5.85 0.25 -4.25
C HIS A 14 -5.10 1.09 -3.21
N LEU A 15 -3.79 1.31 -3.40
CA LEU A 15 -2.99 2.17 -2.53
C LEU A 15 -3.48 3.62 -2.57
N ALA A 16 -3.82 4.15 -3.75
CA ALA A 16 -4.38 5.49 -3.89
C ALA A 16 -5.71 5.64 -3.14
N TRP A 17 -6.59 4.64 -3.22
CA TRP A 17 -7.86 4.63 -2.49
C TRP A 17 -7.67 4.55 -0.98
N LEU A 18 -6.77 3.68 -0.50
CA LEU A 18 -6.44 3.58 0.94
C LEU A 18 -5.84 4.89 1.46
N GLY A 19 -4.90 5.48 0.73
CA GLY A 19 -4.29 6.77 1.06
C GLY A 19 -5.33 7.89 1.12
N ALA A 20 -6.23 7.98 0.14
CA ALA A 20 -7.32 8.95 0.16
C ALA A 20 -8.23 8.80 1.38
N ARG A 21 -8.50 7.56 1.82
CA ARG A 21 -9.29 7.30 3.03
C ARG A 21 -8.56 7.70 4.31
N MET A 22 -7.25 7.48 4.38
CA MET A 22 -6.43 7.95 5.50
C MET A 22 -6.44 9.47 5.57
N CYS A 23 -6.21 10.17 4.44
CA CYS A 23 -6.31 11.62 4.37
C CYS A 23 -7.69 12.12 4.81
N LYS A 24 -8.77 11.43 4.41
CA LYS A 24 -10.12 11.77 4.87
C LYS A 24 -10.30 11.61 6.38
N ARG A 25 -9.66 10.62 7.01
CA ARG A 25 -9.70 10.42 8.47
C ARG A 25 -8.85 11.44 9.21
N GLU A 26 -7.69 11.81 8.68
CA GLU A 26 -6.87 12.91 9.22
C GLU A 26 -7.66 14.22 9.30
N LEU A 27 -8.48 14.51 8.27
CA LEU A 27 -9.39 15.66 8.29
C LEU A 27 -10.47 15.59 9.38
N ALA A 28 -10.83 14.40 9.85
CA ALA A 28 -11.81 14.22 10.92
C ALA A 28 -11.21 14.39 12.32
N GLY A 29 -9.87 14.39 12.44
CA GLY A 29 -9.15 14.66 13.69
C GLY A 29 -8.08 13.60 14.00
N PRO A 30 -7.01 13.97 14.73
CA PRO A 30 -5.87 13.09 15.01
C PRO A 30 -6.22 11.91 15.92
N ASP A 31 -7.33 11.99 16.66
CA ASP A 31 -7.83 10.92 17.53
C ASP A 31 -8.53 9.79 16.76
N VAL A 32 -8.75 9.96 15.45
CA VAL A 32 -9.42 8.96 14.61
C VAL A 32 -8.43 7.85 14.25
N ASP A 33 -8.72 6.64 14.72
CA ASP A 33 -7.90 5.48 14.38
C ASP A 33 -7.86 5.21 12.86
N GLN A 34 -6.65 5.08 12.34
CA GLN A 34 -6.35 4.73 10.95
C GLN A 34 -5.49 3.47 10.83
N SER A 35 -5.24 2.77 11.95
CA SER A 35 -4.40 1.58 11.99
C SER A 35 -4.89 0.46 11.06
N ASP A 36 -6.21 0.32 10.87
CA ASP A 36 -6.76 -0.66 9.92
C ASP A 36 -6.42 -0.34 8.46
N LEU A 37 -6.43 0.95 8.09
CA LEU A 37 -6.09 1.39 6.74
C LEU A 37 -4.59 1.26 6.50
N GLN A 38 -3.76 1.61 7.49
CA GLN A 38 -2.31 1.43 7.41
C GLN A 38 -1.95 -0.05 7.23
N ARG A 39 -2.54 -0.95 8.03
CA ARG A 39 -2.33 -2.41 7.90
C ARG A 39 -2.73 -2.94 6.53
N LYS A 40 -3.80 -2.39 5.92
CA LYS A 40 -4.20 -2.76 4.55
C LYS A 40 -3.21 -2.24 3.52
N PHE A 41 -2.72 -1.02 3.70
CA PHE A 41 -1.73 -0.40 2.83
C PHE A 41 -0.44 -1.23 2.81
N ASP A 42 0.06 -1.57 4.00
CA ASP A 42 1.26 -2.39 4.17
C ASP A 42 1.10 -3.78 3.54
N ARG A 43 -0.07 -4.40 3.69
CA ARG A 43 -0.36 -5.71 3.09
C ARG A 43 -0.27 -5.68 1.56
N VAL A 44 -0.71 -4.59 0.92
CA VAL A 44 -0.61 -4.44 -0.54
C VAL A 44 0.85 -4.28 -0.96
N LEU A 45 1.64 -3.50 -0.21
CA LEU A 45 3.08 -3.36 -0.46
C LEU A 45 3.82 -4.69 -0.28
N ASP A 46 3.53 -5.43 0.77
CA ASP A 46 4.16 -6.73 1.03
C ASP A 46 3.75 -7.77 -0.02
N GLY A 47 2.51 -7.73 -0.51
CA GLY A 47 2.08 -8.54 -1.66
C GLY A 47 2.89 -8.21 -2.92
N ALA A 48 3.08 -6.93 -3.22
CA ALA A 48 3.88 -6.49 -4.35
C ALA A 48 5.36 -6.88 -4.23
N ARG A 49 5.93 -6.81 -3.02
CA ARG A 49 7.29 -7.30 -2.71
C ARG A 49 7.43 -8.79 -2.98
N LYS A 50 6.55 -9.60 -2.39
CA LYS A 50 6.54 -11.07 -2.57
C LYS A 50 6.43 -11.46 -4.03
N ARG A 51 5.55 -10.80 -4.79
CA ARG A 51 5.42 -11.01 -6.24
C ARG A 51 6.70 -10.65 -7.00
N ALA A 52 7.32 -9.51 -6.68
CA ALA A 52 8.57 -9.10 -7.31
C ALA A 52 9.72 -10.08 -7.02
N GLU A 53 9.83 -10.55 -5.78
CA GLU A 53 10.81 -11.57 -5.36
C GLU A 53 10.57 -12.91 -6.07
N GLN A 54 9.32 -13.36 -6.18
CA GLN A 54 8.96 -14.58 -6.92
C GLN A 54 9.35 -14.46 -8.39
N ASN A 55 9.00 -13.36 -9.05
CA ASN A 55 9.35 -13.11 -10.45
C ASN A 55 10.86 -13.06 -10.66
N ALA A 56 11.62 -12.51 -9.70
CA ALA A 56 13.08 -12.47 -9.78
C ALA A 56 13.71 -13.86 -9.60
N ARG A 57 13.11 -14.74 -8.79
CA ARG A 57 13.58 -16.11 -8.57
C ARG A 57 13.23 -17.06 -9.71
N SER A 58 12.13 -16.79 -10.41
CA SER A 58 11.66 -17.58 -11.56
C SER A 58 12.30 -17.20 -12.89
N LYS A 59 13.24 -16.24 -12.89
CA LYS A 59 13.98 -15.78 -14.07
C LYS A 59 15.43 -16.21 -13.99
#